data_AF-A0AA35LAW8-F1
#
_entry.id   AF-A0AA35LAW8-F1
#
_cell.length_a   1.000
_cell.length_b   1.000
_cell.length_c   1.000
_cell.angle_alpha   90.00
_cell.angle_beta   90.00
_cell.angle_gamma   90.00
#
_symmetry.space_group_name_H-M   'P 1'
#
loop_
_entity.id
_entity.type
_entity.pdbx_description
1 polymer ?
#
loop_
_entity_poly.entity_id
_entity_poly.type
_entity_poly.pdbx_seq_one_letter_code
_entity_poly.pdbx_strand_id
1 'polypeptide(L)'
;MDTLFWKLKDENLLPIKYFEVDFPSIVTRKIHNIKSKPPLSKPIMESHSGESLLMDAHSLDSSRYAIVGADLRELPKLEEKLKKCNMDPHLPTLLLAECVLIYMTQDHSANLLKWVAGLFQTAMFINYEQVNMSDRFGQIMVENLQSRKCSLVGVDDCRSLDSQKERFLQNGWETANAIDMMKAYNCLPKDDVRRIEALEFLDEKELLEQLMQHYCLCWATKDSSNLGEDMLWLGSP
;
A
#
# COMPACT_ATOMS: atom_id res chain seq x y z
N MET A 1 7.67 -7.91 3.55
CA MET A 1 8.09 -7.31 4.84
C MET A 1 8.64 -5.93 4.52
N ASP A 2 7.77 -4.92 4.49
CA ASP A 2 8.13 -3.54 4.13
C ASP A 2 9.26 -2.97 5.00
N THR A 3 10.03 -2.03 4.45
CA THR A 3 11.13 -1.33 5.13
C THR A 3 11.06 0.20 4.97
N LEU A 4 9.96 0.73 4.45
CA LEU A 4 9.84 2.13 4.07
C LEU A 4 10.04 3.09 5.26
N PHE A 5 9.58 2.73 6.47
CA PHE A 5 9.85 3.53 7.68
C PHE A 5 11.34 3.88 7.84
N TRP A 6 12.24 2.89 7.71
CA TRP A 6 13.68 3.12 7.89
C TRP A 6 14.26 3.96 6.75
N LYS A 7 13.84 3.72 5.51
CA LYS A 7 14.28 4.53 4.35
C LYS A 7 13.86 5.99 4.49
N LEU A 8 12.61 6.24 4.87
CA LEU A 8 12.11 7.59 5.12
C LEU A 8 12.85 8.27 6.28
N LYS A 9 13.26 7.52 7.32
CA LYS A 9 14.10 8.09 8.39
C LYS A 9 15.48 8.49 7.88
N ASP A 10 16.12 7.66 7.08
CA ASP A 10 17.45 7.95 6.52
C ASP A 10 17.42 9.19 5.61
N GLU A 11 16.30 9.42 4.93
CA GLU A 11 16.05 10.61 4.10
C GLU A 11 15.48 11.81 4.88
N ASN A 12 15.24 11.68 6.18
CA ASN A 12 14.61 12.71 7.03
C ASN A 12 13.20 13.14 6.56
N LEU A 13 12.42 12.18 6.05
CA LEU A 13 11.07 12.33 5.51
C LEU A 13 10.00 11.59 6.34
N LEU A 14 10.27 11.29 7.62
CA LEU A 14 9.30 10.58 8.45
C LEU A 14 8.00 11.38 8.64
N PRO A 15 6.82 10.75 8.44
CA PRO A 15 5.54 11.37 8.79
C PRO A 15 5.40 11.52 10.30
N ILE A 16 4.37 12.24 10.77
CA ILE A 16 4.10 12.41 12.21
C ILE A 16 4.09 11.05 12.92
N LYS A 17 3.41 10.05 12.36
CA LYS A 17 3.50 8.66 12.81
C LYS A 17 3.29 7.71 11.64
N TYR A 18 4.10 6.66 11.57
CA TYR A 18 4.02 5.62 10.54
C TYR A 18 3.31 4.39 11.12
N PHE A 19 2.29 3.89 10.43
CA PHE A 19 1.53 2.72 10.85
C PHE A 19 1.68 1.58 9.85
N GLU A 20 1.86 0.37 10.35
CA GLU A 20 1.78 -0.85 9.57
C GLU A 20 0.71 -1.78 10.12
N VAL A 21 0.00 -2.45 9.23
CA VAL A 21 -1.05 -3.42 9.57
C VAL A 21 -0.84 -4.66 8.74
N ASP A 22 -0.81 -5.82 9.39
CA ASP A 22 -0.76 -7.13 8.74
C ASP A 22 -1.40 -8.17 9.66
N PHE A 23 -1.57 -9.40 9.18
CA PHE A 23 -2.05 -10.49 10.02
C PHE A 23 -1.15 -10.70 11.24
N PRO A 24 -1.71 -11.10 12.40
CA PRO A 24 -0.94 -11.28 13.64
C PRO A 24 0.31 -12.15 13.50
N SER A 25 0.27 -13.20 12.67
CA SER A 25 1.41 -14.09 12.42
C SER A 25 2.57 -13.39 11.69
N ILE A 26 2.26 -12.50 10.75
CA ILE A 26 3.25 -11.71 10.00
C ILE A 26 3.84 -10.64 10.93
N VAL A 27 3.00 -9.96 11.70
CA VAL A 27 3.43 -8.96 12.68
C VAL A 27 4.33 -9.58 13.76
N THR A 28 3.99 -10.74 14.33
CA THR A 28 4.85 -11.44 15.29
C THR A 28 6.25 -11.68 14.71
N ARG A 29 6.32 -12.14 13.46
CA ARG A 29 7.61 -12.38 12.77
C ARG A 29 8.39 -11.09 12.53
N LYS A 30 7.71 -10.01 12.12
CA LYS A 30 8.35 -8.70 11.89
C LYS A 30 8.86 -8.09 13.21
N ILE A 31 8.07 -8.12 14.28
CA ILE A 31 8.48 -7.70 15.62
C ILE A 31 9.68 -8.51 16.10
N HIS A 32 9.70 -9.83 15.90
CA HIS A 32 10.85 -10.66 16.26
C HIS A 32 12.13 -10.22 15.53
N ASN A 33 12.04 -9.91 14.23
CA ASN A 33 13.18 -9.39 13.46
C ASN A 33 13.64 -8.02 13.96
N ILE A 34 12.71 -7.12 14.28
CA ILE A 34 13.02 -5.79 14.84
C ILE A 34 13.74 -5.95 16.19
N LYS A 35 13.22 -6.79 17.09
CA LYS A 35 13.82 -7.05 18.42
C LYS A 35 15.22 -7.63 18.33
N SER A 36 15.42 -8.61 17.45
CA SER A 36 16.67 -9.36 17.36
C SER A 36 17.79 -8.62 16.64
N LYS A 37 17.49 -7.53 15.91
CA LYS A 37 18.46 -6.83 15.07
C LYS A 37 18.56 -5.36 15.47
N PRO A 38 19.65 -4.94 16.15
CA PRO A 38 19.87 -3.56 16.53
C PRO A 38 19.73 -2.52 15.40
N PRO A 39 20.12 -2.80 14.14
CA PRO A 39 19.89 -1.86 13.03
C PRO A 39 18.41 -1.56 12.76
N LEU A 40 17.48 -2.43 13.18
CA LEU A 40 16.04 -2.21 13.02
C LEU A 40 15.42 -1.54 14.25
N SER A 41 15.83 -1.94 15.46
CA SER A 41 15.26 -1.40 16.70
C SER A 41 15.80 -0.02 17.09
N LYS A 42 17.09 0.26 16.87
CA LYS A 42 17.70 1.55 17.25
C LYS A 42 17.01 2.74 16.57
N PRO A 43 16.75 2.73 15.24
CA PRO A 43 16.03 3.83 14.58
C PRO A 43 14.65 4.15 15.18
N ILE A 44 13.92 3.12 15.62
CA ILE A 44 12.62 3.29 16.28
C ILE A 44 12.80 3.92 17.67
N MET A 45 13.77 3.44 18.44
CA MET A 45 14.10 3.98 19.77
C MET A 45 14.58 5.44 19.73
N GLU A 46 15.43 5.79 18.77
CA GLU A 46 15.93 7.17 18.58
C GLU A 46 14.80 8.15 18.23
N SER A 47 13.77 7.64 17.54
CA SER A 47 12.58 8.42 17.18
C SER A 47 11.53 8.41 18.30
N HIS A 48 11.77 7.68 19.40
CA HIS A 48 10.84 7.53 20.49
C HIS A 48 11.01 8.63 21.55
N SER A 49 9.92 9.34 21.87
CA SER A 49 9.90 10.38 22.91
C SER A 49 9.37 9.90 24.27
N GLY A 50 8.91 8.65 24.38
CA GLY A 50 8.36 8.07 25.61
C GLY A 50 9.40 7.28 26.40
N GLU A 51 9.09 7.00 27.67
CA GLU A 51 9.98 6.26 28.57
C GLU A 51 10.10 4.77 28.23
N SER A 52 9.08 4.18 27.57
CA SER A 52 9.09 2.77 27.19
C SER A 52 8.27 2.49 25.92
N LEU A 53 8.80 1.60 25.08
CA LEU A 53 8.04 1.03 23.97
C LEU A 53 6.96 0.09 24.50
N LEU A 54 5.70 0.34 24.14
CA LEU A 54 4.64 -0.63 24.38
C LEU A 54 4.76 -1.73 23.34
N MET A 55 5.05 -2.95 23.79
CA MET A 55 5.31 -4.05 22.88
C MET A 55 4.77 -5.36 23.41
N ASP A 56 3.91 -6.01 22.64
CA ASP A 56 3.44 -7.37 22.89
C ASP A 56 3.82 -8.31 21.72
N ALA A 57 3.21 -9.49 21.64
CA ALA A 57 3.50 -10.48 20.60
C ALA A 57 2.94 -10.10 19.22
N HIS A 58 1.94 -9.22 19.17
CA HIS A 58 1.14 -8.86 18.00
C HIS A 58 1.06 -7.35 17.78
N SER A 59 1.72 -6.53 18.59
CA SER A 59 1.80 -5.09 18.41
C SER A 59 3.12 -4.53 18.93
N LEU A 60 3.57 -3.47 18.27
CA LEU A 60 4.65 -2.61 18.75
C LEU A 60 4.18 -1.18 18.52
N ASP A 61 4.19 -0.38 19.58
CA ASP A 61 3.80 1.02 19.55
C ASP A 61 4.93 1.90 20.11
N SER A 62 5.33 2.88 19.30
CA SER A 62 6.26 3.97 19.64
C SER A 62 5.63 5.31 19.24
N SER A 63 6.31 6.42 19.50
CA SER A 63 5.79 7.74 19.14
C SER A 63 5.76 7.99 17.63
N ARG A 64 6.65 7.36 16.85
CA ARG A 64 6.79 7.61 15.39
C ARG A 64 6.53 6.40 14.51
N TYR A 65 6.45 5.21 15.09
CA TYR A 65 6.20 3.94 14.39
C TYR A 65 5.28 3.04 15.21
N ALA A 66 4.27 2.48 14.56
CA ALA A 66 3.44 1.43 15.13
C ALA A 66 3.24 0.30 14.10
N ILE A 67 3.26 -0.94 14.57
CA ILE A 67 2.84 -2.11 13.78
C ILE A 67 1.79 -2.89 14.58
N VAL A 68 0.68 -3.21 13.91
CA VAL A 68 -0.50 -3.81 14.55
C VAL A 68 -0.91 -5.07 13.81
N GLY A 69 -0.99 -6.19 14.53
CA GLY A 69 -1.53 -7.44 14.05
C GLY A 69 -3.05 -7.38 13.98
N ALA A 70 -3.63 -7.24 12.80
CA ALA A 70 -5.08 -7.17 12.61
C ALA A 70 -5.50 -7.80 11.27
N ASP A 71 -6.74 -8.29 11.22
CA ASP A 71 -7.37 -8.69 9.97
C ASP A 71 -8.08 -7.47 9.37
N LEU A 72 -7.68 -7.05 8.17
CA LEU A 72 -8.28 -5.90 7.47
C LEU A 72 -9.78 -6.08 7.18
N ARG A 73 -10.29 -7.31 7.26
CA ARG A 73 -11.72 -7.62 7.09
C ARG A 73 -12.54 -7.35 8.35
N GLU A 74 -11.90 -7.22 9.51
CA GLU A 74 -12.53 -7.01 10.81
C GLU A 74 -12.40 -5.55 11.28
N LEU A 75 -13.00 -4.63 10.51
CA LEU A 75 -12.82 -3.16 10.66
C LEU A 75 -12.99 -2.62 12.09
N PRO A 76 -14.01 -3.02 12.89
CA PRO A 76 -14.13 -2.52 14.26
C PRO A 76 -12.92 -2.85 15.14
N LYS A 77 -12.33 -4.05 14.97
CA LYS A 77 -11.14 -4.46 15.72
C LYS A 77 -9.89 -3.76 15.21
N LEU A 78 -9.80 -3.53 13.90
CA LEU A 78 -8.72 -2.75 13.30
C LEU A 78 -8.71 -1.33 13.86
N GLU A 79 -9.86 -0.65 13.84
CA GLU A 79 -10.01 0.71 14.36
C GLU A 79 -9.68 0.80 15.85
N GLU A 80 -10.17 -0.14 16.66
CA GLU A 80 -9.84 -0.19 18.09
C GLU A 80 -8.33 -0.24 18.33
N LYS A 81 -7.60 -1.07 17.58
CA LYS A 81 -6.14 -1.20 17.74
C LYS A 81 -5.39 0.03 17.23
N LEU A 82 -5.79 0.60 16.09
CA LEU A 82 -5.18 1.83 15.57
C LEU A 82 -5.37 3.00 16.53
N LYS A 83 -6.56 3.13 17.13
CA LYS A 83 -6.83 4.14 18.18
C LYS A 83 -6.00 3.91 19.45
N LYS A 84 -5.80 2.66 19.87
CA LYS A 84 -4.89 2.34 20.99
C LYS A 84 -3.44 2.78 20.72
N CYS A 85 -3.03 2.76 19.46
CA CYS A 85 -1.75 3.31 19.01
C CYS A 85 -1.83 4.82 18.68
N ASN A 86 -2.84 5.54 19.18
CA ASN A 86 -2.99 6.98 19.03
C ASN A 86 -3.03 7.46 17.56
N MET A 87 -3.67 6.70 16.67
CA MET A 87 -3.99 7.20 15.33
C MET A 87 -4.98 8.37 15.42
N ASP A 88 -4.62 9.51 14.84
CA ASP A 88 -5.43 10.73 14.84
C ASP A 88 -6.16 10.90 13.50
N PRO A 89 -7.50 10.78 13.45
CA PRO A 89 -8.28 10.94 12.23
C PRO A 89 -8.37 12.38 11.73
N HIS A 90 -7.91 13.37 12.49
CA HIS A 90 -7.89 14.78 12.09
C HIS A 90 -6.66 15.16 11.27
N LEU A 91 -5.64 14.29 11.20
CA LEU A 91 -4.45 14.53 10.40
C LEU A 91 -4.65 14.06 8.94
N PRO A 92 -4.08 14.77 7.95
CA PRO A 92 -3.95 14.27 6.60
C PRO A 92 -3.24 12.92 6.60
N THR A 93 -3.88 11.90 6.02
CA THR A 93 -3.40 10.52 6.12
C THR A 93 -3.22 9.88 4.75
N LEU A 94 -2.01 9.42 4.47
CA LEU A 94 -1.71 8.58 3.31
C LEU A 94 -1.83 7.10 3.71
N LEU A 95 -2.62 6.34 2.94
CA LEU A 95 -2.74 4.89 3.06
C LEU A 95 -2.10 4.21 1.87
N LEU A 96 -1.39 3.11 2.12
CA LEU A 96 -0.72 2.32 1.09
C LEU A 96 -1.19 0.86 1.16
N ALA A 97 -1.78 0.37 0.07
CA ALA A 97 -2.07 -1.03 -0.15
C ALA A 97 -1.24 -1.53 -1.33
N GLU A 98 -0.10 -2.17 -1.03
CA GLU A 98 0.79 -2.74 -2.03
C GLU A 98 0.56 -4.26 -2.13
N CYS A 99 -0.14 -4.69 -3.18
CA CYS A 99 -0.60 -6.06 -3.41
C CYS A 99 -1.37 -6.61 -2.20
N VAL A 100 -2.43 -5.91 -1.79
CA VAL A 100 -3.23 -6.31 -0.60
C VAL A 100 -4.68 -6.58 -0.97
N LEU A 101 -5.35 -5.65 -1.65
CA LEU A 101 -6.81 -5.66 -1.74
C LEU A 101 -7.34 -6.83 -2.59
N ILE A 102 -6.60 -7.24 -3.62
CA ILE A 102 -6.91 -8.40 -4.46
C ILE A 102 -7.05 -9.73 -3.67
N TYR A 103 -6.49 -9.81 -2.46
CA TYR A 103 -6.60 -10.99 -1.59
C TYR A 103 -7.85 -10.98 -0.71
N MET A 104 -8.68 -9.94 -0.82
CA MET A 104 -9.95 -9.79 -0.11
C MET A 104 -11.10 -9.89 -1.11
N THR A 105 -12.27 -10.33 -0.65
CA THR A 105 -13.48 -10.28 -1.50
C THR A 105 -13.81 -8.83 -1.83
N GLN A 106 -14.55 -8.60 -2.92
CA GLN A 106 -14.99 -7.26 -3.34
C GLN A 106 -15.71 -6.52 -2.18
N ASP A 107 -16.58 -7.22 -1.44
CA ASP A 107 -17.27 -6.63 -0.29
C ASP A 107 -16.32 -6.19 0.82
N HIS A 108 -15.34 -7.02 1.18
CA HIS A 108 -14.40 -6.66 2.25
C HIS A 108 -13.49 -5.52 1.84
N SER A 109 -13.05 -5.53 0.58
CA SER A 109 -12.17 -4.52 0.02
C SER A 109 -12.91 -3.17 -0.11
N ALA A 110 -14.15 -3.17 -0.60
CA ALA A 110 -15.03 -1.99 -0.67
C ALA A 110 -15.34 -1.42 0.72
N ASN A 111 -15.65 -2.28 1.70
CA ASN A 111 -15.89 -1.86 3.08
C ASN A 111 -14.67 -1.18 3.70
N LEU A 112 -13.45 -1.69 3.45
CA LEU A 112 -12.22 -1.06 3.89
C LEU A 112 -12.05 0.33 3.28
N LEU A 113 -12.20 0.46 1.96
CA LEU A 113 -12.10 1.74 1.25
C LEU A 113 -13.11 2.77 1.79
N LYS A 114 -14.35 2.34 2.00
CA LYS A 114 -15.42 3.18 2.53
C LYS A 114 -15.18 3.59 3.98
N TRP A 115 -14.68 2.69 4.81
CA TRP A 115 -14.32 2.99 6.19
C TRP A 115 -13.22 4.05 6.26
N VAL A 116 -12.15 3.90 5.46
CA VAL A 116 -11.08 4.90 5.38
C VAL A 116 -11.62 6.27 4.94
N ALA A 117 -12.38 6.30 3.85
CA ALA A 117 -12.98 7.53 3.34
C ALA A 117 -13.94 8.19 4.34
N GLY A 118 -14.63 7.39 5.17
CA GLY A 118 -15.48 7.90 6.25
C GLY A 118 -14.72 8.39 7.47
N LEU A 119 -13.55 7.81 7.76
CA LEU A 119 -12.77 8.10 8.96
C LEU A 119 -11.94 9.38 8.84
N PHE A 120 -11.31 9.61 7.69
CA PHE A 120 -10.43 10.75 7.47
C PHE A 120 -11.11 11.85 6.66
N GLN A 121 -10.93 13.10 7.07
CA GLN A 121 -11.41 14.28 6.34
C GLN A 121 -10.52 14.63 5.15
N THR A 122 -9.21 14.44 5.30
CA THR A 122 -8.22 14.58 4.25
C THR A 122 -7.37 13.32 4.19
N ALA A 123 -7.41 12.61 3.05
CA ALA A 123 -6.66 11.39 2.86
C ALA A 123 -6.31 11.15 1.39
N MET A 124 -5.20 10.43 1.20
CA MET A 124 -4.80 9.83 -0.06
C MET A 124 -4.70 8.32 0.13
N PHE A 125 -5.12 7.55 -0.86
CA PHE A 125 -4.93 6.10 -0.90
C PHE A 125 -4.11 5.75 -2.12
N ILE A 126 -3.04 4.99 -1.95
CA ILE A 126 -2.27 4.39 -3.04
C ILE A 126 -2.52 2.89 -3.03
N ASN A 127 -2.96 2.36 -4.16
CA ASN A 127 -3.17 0.94 -4.40
C ASN A 127 -2.28 0.49 -5.55
N TYR A 128 -1.43 -0.49 -5.30
CA TYR A 128 -0.66 -1.19 -6.33
C TYR A 128 -1.11 -2.64 -6.35
N GLU A 129 -1.70 -3.10 -7.45
CA GLU A 129 -2.11 -4.49 -7.62
C GLU A 129 -2.32 -4.80 -9.11
N GLN A 130 -2.89 -5.96 -9.43
CA GLN A 130 -3.14 -6.37 -10.79
C GLN A 130 -4.21 -5.52 -11.50
N VAL A 131 -4.14 -5.52 -12.82
CA VAL A 131 -5.13 -4.92 -13.73
C VAL A 131 -5.22 -5.74 -15.02
N ASN A 132 -6.24 -5.49 -15.85
CA ASN A 132 -6.43 -6.16 -17.15
C ASN A 132 -6.58 -7.68 -17.04
N MET A 133 -7.09 -8.18 -15.91
CA MET A 133 -7.11 -9.61 -15.58
C MET A 133 -8.13 -10.46 -16.36
N SER A 134 -8.85 -9.86 -17.32
CA SER A 134 -9.89 -10.55 -18.09
C SER A 134 -9.37 -11.23 -19.37
N ASP A 135 -8.15 -10.92 -19.79
CA ASP A 135 -7.57 -11.50 -21.01
C ASP A 135 -6.95 -12.89 -20.76
N ARG A 136 -6.32 -13.47 -21.80
CA ARG A 136 -5.70 -14.79 -21.69
C ARG A 136 -4.50 -14.81 -20.73
N PHE A 137 -3.73 -13.74 -20.66
CA PHE A 137 -2.57 -13.66 -19.77
C PHE A 137 -3.02 -13.54 -18.31
N GLY A 138 -4.02 -12.69 -18.02
CA GLY A 138 -4.66 -12.59 -16.72
C GLY A 138 -5.21 -13.93 -16.24
N GLN A 139 -5.89 -14.70 -17.10
CA GLN A 139 -6.36 -16.06 -16.77
C GLN A 139 -5.21 -17.00 -16.39
N ILE A 140 -4.13 -17.01 -17.19
CA ILE A 140 -2.93 -17.82 -16.90
C ILE A 140 -2.30 -17.39 -15.57
N MET A 141 -2.24 -16.09 -15.27
CA MET A 141 -1.74 -15.56 -14.00
C MET A 141 -2.58 -16.06 -12.82
N VAL A 142 -3.91 -16.02 -12.92
CA VAL A 142 -4.83 -16.53 -11.89
C VAL A 142 -4.63 -18.03 -11.68
N GLU A 143 -4.62 -18.83 -12.74
CA GLU A 143 -4.40 -20.28 -12.67
C GLU A 143 -3.06 -20.61 -12.01
N ASN A 144 -1.99 -19.90 -12.39
CA ASN A 144 -0.65 -20.08 -11.82
C ASN A 144 -0.61 -19.79 -10.32
N LEU A 145 -1.24 -18.71 -9.86
CA LEU A 145 -1.29 -18.37 -8.43
C LEU A 145 -2.16 -19.33 -7.63
N GLN A 146 -3.31 -19.73 -8.18
CA GLN A 146 -4.19 -20.73 -7.57
C GLN A 146 -3.49 -22.07 -7.39
N SER A 147 -2.69 -22.52 -8.37
CA SER A 147 -1.89 -23.76 -8.26
C SER A 147 -0.91 -23.74 -7.08
N ARG A 148 -0.50 -22.54 -6.64
CA ARG A 148 0.38 -22.30 -5.47
C ARG A 148 -0.40 -22.03 -4.18
N LYS A 149 -1.71 -22.30 -4.17
CA LYS A 149 -2.63 -22.03 -3.05
C LYS A 149 -2.75 -20.54 -2.69
N CYS A 150 -2.56 -19.66 -3.68
CA CYS A 150 -2.73 -18.22 -3.55
C CYS A 150 -3.95 -17.79 -4.39
N SER A 151 -5.10 -17.63 -3.75
CA SER A 151 -6.34 -17.24 -4.44
C SER A 151 -6.46 -15.73 -4.54
N LEU A 152 -6.74 -15.24 -5.75
CA LEU A 152 -7.06 -13.84 -6.03
C LEU A 152 -8.57 -13.62 -5.96
N VAL A 153 -9.12 -13.57 -4.75
CA VAL A 153 -10.58 -13.49 -4.53
C VAL A 153 -11.18 -12.14 -4.94
N GLY A 154 -10.36 -11.09 -5.07
CA GLY A 154 -10.76 -9.76 -5.54
C GLY A 154 -10.49 -9.51 -7.02
N VAL A 155 -10.21 -10.54 -7.83
CA VAL A 155 -9.80 -10.38 -9.24
C VAL A 155 -10.85 -9.66 -10.10
N ASP A 156 -12.13 -9.75 -9.72
CA ASP A 156 -13.22 -9.05 -10.42
C ASP A 156 -13.10 -7.52 -10.37
N ASP A 157 -12.42 -6.97 -9.36
CA ASP A 157 -12.13 -5.53 -9.28
C ASP A 157 -10.95 -5.13 -10.20
N CYS A 158 -10.17 -6.11 -10.68
CA CYS A 158 -8.94 -5.92 -11.45
C CYS A 158 -9.16 -6.05 -12.97
N ARG A 159 -10.37 -5.79 -13.47
CA ARG A 159 -10.73 -5.94 -14.89
C ARG A 159 -10.05 -4.92 -15.80
N SER A 160 -9.95 -3.66 -15.36
CA SER A 160 -9.34 -2.57 -16.11
C SER A 160 -8.91 -1.42 -15.19
N LEU A 161 -8.19 -0.43 -15.72
CA LEU A 161 -7.88 0.79 -14.96
C LEU A 161 -9.16 1.54 -14.55
N ASP A 162 -10.21 1.47 -15.38
CA ASP A 162 -11.50 2.09 -15.05
C ASP A 162 -12.20 1.37 -13.90
N SER A 163 -12.16 0.03 -13.83
CA SER A 163 -12.72 -0.69 -12.68
C SER A 163 -11.96 -0.38 -11.38
N GLN A 164 -10.63 -0.22 -11.48
CA GLN A 164 -9.81 0.20 -10.33
C GLN A 164 -10.19 1.60 -9.84
N LYS A 165 -10.37 2.59 -10.73
CA LYS A 165 -10.79 3.95 -10.35
C LYS A 165 -12.22 3.96 -9.77
N GLU A 166 -13.16 3.32 -10.46
CA GLU A 166 -14.57 3.31 -10.08
C GLU A 166 -14.77 2.71 -8.69
N ARG A 167 -14.00 1.68 -8.33
CA ARG A 167 -14.00 1.08 -7.01
C ARG A 167 -13.67 2.08 -5.88
N PHE A 168 -12.81 3.06 -6.11
CA PHE A 168 -12.57 4.13 -5.13
C PHE A 168 -13.73 5.14 -5.12
N LEU A 169 -14.14 5.62 -6.29
CA LEU A 169 -15.21 6.63 -6.41
C LEU A 169 -16.54 6.16 -5.77
N GLN A 170 -16.91 4.90 -5.99
CA GLN A 170 -18.11 4.30 -5.39
C GLN A 170 -18.03 4.14 -3.86
N ASN A 171 -16.83 4.17 -3.30
CA ASN A 171 -16.57 3.97 -1.88
C ASN A 171 -16.16 5.27 -1.16
N GLY A 172 -16.60 6.42 -1.65
CA GLY A 172 -16.54 7.68 -0.92
C GLY A 172 -15.27 8.51 -1.14
N TRP A 173 -14.45 8.16 -2.13
CA TRP A 173 -13.33 8.97 -2.57
C TRP A 173 -13.78 10.01 -3.61
N GLU A 174 -13.16 11.19 -3.60
CA GLU A 174 -13.56 12.32 -4.45
C GLU A 174 -12.92 12.24 -5.83
N THR A 175 -11.64 11.85 -5.89
CA THR A 175 -10.91 11.62 -7.13
C THR A 175 -10.29 10.23 -7.14
N ALA A 176 -10.07 9.68 -8.34
CA ALA A 176 -9.33 8.44 -8.52
C ALA A 176 -8.63 8.45 -9.89
N ASN A 177 -7.35 8.12 -9.89
CA ASN A 177 -6.51 8.04 -11.08
C ASN A 177 -5.75 6.70 -11.07
N ALA A 178 -5.44 6.17 -12.25
CA ALA A 178 -4.68 4.95 -12.37
C ALA A 178 -3.88 4.91 -13.66
N ILE A 179 -2.69 4.32 -13.60
CA ILE A 179 -1.85 3.99 -14.75
C ILE A 179 -1.38 2.54 -14.62
N ASP A 180 -1.23 1.84 -15.74
CA ASP A 180 -0.53 0.56 -15.74
C ASP A 180 0.98 0.76 -15.50
N MET A 181 1.68 -0.30 -15.10
CA MET A 181 3.11 -0.19 -14.80
C MET A 181 3.97 0.01 -16.03
N MET A 182 3.46 -0.28 -17.23
CA MET A 182 4.20 -0.01 -18.47
C MET A 182 4.22 1.50 -18.75
N LYS A 183 3.09 2.17 -18.54
CA LYS A 183 2.99 3.63 -18.54
C LYS A 183 3.90 4.23 -17.47
N ALA A 184 3.90 3.69 -16.24
CA ALA A 184 4.78 4.16 -15.17
C ALA A 184 6.26 4.02 -15.53
N TYR A 185 6.67 2.85 -16.08
CA TYR A 185 8.03 2.60 -16.56
C TYR A 185 8.46 3.60 -17.63
N ASN A 186 7.59 3.87 -18.60
CA ASN A 186 7.84 4.83 -19.67
C ASN A 186 7.95 6.30 -19.18
N CYS A 187 7.43 6.60 -17.99
CA CYS A 187 7.56 7.91 -17.35
C CYS A 187 8.83 8.06 -16.51
N LEU A 188 9.63 7.01 -16.33
CA LEU A 188 10.88 7.10 -15.57
C LEU A 188 11.91 8.00 -16.27
N PRO A 189 12.78 8.69 -15.51
CA PRO A 189 13.93 9.38 -16.08
C PRO A 189 14.79 8.42 -16.93
N LYS A 190 15.20 8.86 -18.12
CA LYS A 190 15.99 8.03 -19.05
C LYS A 190 17.29 7.50 -18.45
N ASP A 191 17.88 8.23 -17.51
CA ASP A 191 19.09 7.82 -16.81
C ASP A 191 18.83 6.66 -15.86
N ASP A 192 17.69 6.65 -15.19
CA ASP A 192 17.27 5.53 -14.35
C ASP A 192 16.94 4.30 -15.18
N VAL A 193 16.23 4.45 -16.30
CA VAL A 193 15.95 3.34 -17.23
C VAL A 193 17.26 2.69 -17.68
N ARG A 194 18.23 3.48 -18.16
CA ARG A 194 19.54 2.97 -18.59
C ARG A 194 20.30 2.29 -17.43
N ARG A 195 20.27 2.86 -16.24
CA ARG A 195 20.93 2.30 -15.06
C ARG A 195 20.32 0.95 -14.66
N ILE A 196 19.00 0.83 -14.71
CA ILE A 196 18.27 -0.41 -14.37
C ILE A 196 18.50 -1.49 -15.42
N GLU A 197 18.32 -1.18 -16.71
CA GLU A 197 18.50 -2.15 -17.81
C GLU A 197 19.97 -2.61 -17.96
N ALA A 198 20.94 -1.87 -17.40
CA ALA A 198 22.34 -2.29 -17.38
C ALA A 198 22.66 -3.34 -16.31
N LEU A 199 21.76 -3.59 -15.33
CA LEU A 199 22.00 -4.56 -14.27
C LEU A 199 21.88 -6.00 -14.76
N GLU A 200 20.89 -6.27 -15.61
CA GLU A 200 20.61 -7.59 -16.16
C GLU A 200 20.19 -7.49 -17.63
N PHE A 201 20.75 -8.36 -18.47
CA PHE A 201 20.33 -8.46 -19.86
C PHE A 201 18.98 -9.17 -19.95
N LEU A 202 18.02 -8.53 -20.61
CA LEU A 202 16.69 -9.07 -20.90
C LEU A 202 16.50 -9.17 -22.43
N ASP A 203 16.39 -10.39 -22.93
CA ASP A 203 16.12 -10.70 -24.34
C ASP A 203 14.63 -10.64 -24.68
N GLU A 204 13.76 -11.14 -23.79
CA GLU A 204 12.30 -11.20 -24.00
C GLU A 204 11.57 -9.96 -23.43
N LYS A 205 11.75 -8.80 -24.08
CA LYS A 205 11.13 -7.53 -23.63
C LYS A 205 9.60 -7.56 -23.67
N GLU A 206 9.03 -8.32 -24.60
CA GLU A 206 7.59 -8.46 -24.78
C GLU A 206 6.92 -9.11 -23.56
N LEU A 207 7.62 -10.03 -22.87
CA LEU A 207 7.11 -10.64 -21.65
C LEU A 207 7.08 -9.65 -20.49
N LEU A 208 8.09 -8.77 -20.40
CA LEU A 208 8.11 -7.71 -19.39
C LEU A 208 7.00 -6.70 -19.65
N GLU A 209 6.82 -6.28 -20.90
CA GLU A 209 5.73 -5.39 -21.29
C GLU A 209 4.37 -6.00 -20.94
N GLN A 210 4.15 -7.26 -21.29
CA GLN A 210 2.92 -7.98 -20.95
C GLN A 210 2.72 -8.04 -19.44
N LEU A 211 3.76 -8.33 -18.65
CA LEU A 211 3.67 -8.33 -17.19
C LEU A 211 3.33 -6.94 -16.62
N MET A 212 4.00 -5.89 -17.11
CA MET A 212 3.80 -4.52 -16.65
C MET A 212 2.41 -3.97 -17.00
N GLN A 213 1.83 -4.40 -18.13
CA GLN A 213 0.46 -4.06 -18.50
C GLN A 213 -0.61 -4.74 -17.62
N HIS A 214 -0.22 -5.72 -16.80
CA HIS A 214 -1.11 -6.46 -15.89
C HIS A 214 -0.97 -6.05 -14.42
N TYR A 215 -0.23 -4.98 -14.14
CA TYR A 215 -0.19 -4.32 -12.84
C TYR A 215 -0.49 -2.83 -13.02
N CYS A 216 -1.10 -2.20 -12.02
CA CYS A 216 -1.36 -0.77 -12.03
C CYS A 216 -0.97 -0.11 -10.72
N LEU A 217 -0.64 1.17 -10.81
CA LEU A 217 -0.63 2.09 -9.69
C LEU A 217 -1.90 2.94 -9.78
N CYS A 218 -2.76 2.83 -8.77
CA CYS A 218 -3.97 3.63 -8.59
C CYS A 218 -3.79 4.53 -7.36
N TRP A 219 -4.22 5.78 -7.45
CA TRP A 219 -4.33 6.66 -6.30
C TRP A 219 -5.64 7.42 -6.29
N ALA A 220 -6.20 7.55 -5.10
CA ALA A 220 -7.45 8.25 -4.86
C ALA A 220 -7.27 9.28 -3.76
N THR A 221 -8.00 10.39 -3.85
CA THR A 221 -7.93 11.47 -2.86
C THR A 221 -9.31 11.87 -2.37
N LYS A 222 -9.32 12.38 -1.15
CA LYS A 222 -10.42 13.11 -0.53
C LYS A 222 -9.78 14.27 0.21
N ASP A 223 -10.04 15.51 -0.19
CA ASP A 223 -9.28 16.66 0.30
C ASP A 223 -10.18 17.82 0.73
N SER A 224 -10.87 17.63 1.86
CA SER A 224 -11.67 18.71 2.45
C SER A 224 -10.85 19.91 2.94
N SER A 225 -9.52 19.75 3.09
CA SER A 225 -8.61 20.79 3.56
C SER A 225 -7.99 21.60 2.42
N ASN A 226 -8.27 21.26 1.16
CA ASN A 226 -7.67 21.87 -0.03
C ASN A 226 -6.14 21.99 0.07
N LEU A 227 -5.46 20.93 0.51
CA LEU A 227 -3.99 20.86 0.52
C LEU A 227 -3.40 20.90 -0.90
N GLY A 228 -4.24 20.81 -1.93
CA GLY A 228 -3.84 21.02 -3.32
C GLY A 228 -3.35 19.75 -3.99
N GLU A 229 -3.88 18.59 -3.58
CA GLU A 229 -3.50 17.30 -4.16
C GLU A 229 -3.93 17.14 -5.63
N ASP A 230 -4.84 18.00 -6.13
CA ASP A 230 -5.13 18.16 -7.57
C ASP A 230 -3.89 18.62 -8.38
N MET A 231 -2.80 19.05 -7.74
CA MET A 231 -1.51 19.34 -8.39
C MET A 231 -0.58 18.12 -8.52
N LEU A 232 -0.89 16.97 -7.91
CA LEU A 232 -0.01 15.80 -7.95
C LEU A 232 0.10 15.19 -9.35
N TRP A 233 -0.80 15.56 -10.28
CA TRP A 233 -0.72 15.24 -11.70
C TRP A 233 -1.02 16.44 -12.59
N LEU A 234 -0.18 17.48 -12.51
CA LEU A 234 0.07 18.30 -13.69
C LEU A 234 0.95 17.49 -14.64
N GLY A 235 0.31 16.62 -15.41
CA GLY A 235 0.90 16.08 -16.62
C GLY A 235 1.45 17.24 -17.43
N SER A 236 2.78 17.35 -17.50
CA SER A 236 3.44 18.15 -18.51
C SER A 236 3.77 17.22 -19.68
N PRO A 237 3.53 17.69 -20.92
CA PRO A 237 3.51 16.86 -22.14
C PRO A 237 4.83 16.13 -22.44
#